data_AF-A0A1W9SW63-F1
#
_entry.id   AF-A0A1W9SW63-F1
#
_cell.length_a   1.000
_cell.length_b   1.000
_cell.length_c   1.000
_cell.angle_alpha   90.00
_cell.angle_beta   90.00
_cell.angle_gamma   90.00
#
_symmetry.space_group_name_H-M   'P 1'
#
loop_
_entity.id
_entity.type
_entity.pdbx_description
1 polymer ?
#
loop_
_entity_poly.entity_id
_entity_poly.type
_entity_poly.pdbx_seq_one_letter_code
_entity_poly.pdbx_strand_id
1 'polypeptide(L)' 'MIGGLGMPELVIILVIILIIFGAGKLPEIGAGIGKGIKNFKKATKEEKIEEKKHEKIEEIKS' A
#
# COMPACT_ATOMS: atom_id res chain seq x y z
N MET A 1 -16.86 32.16 1.11
CA MET A 1 -16.55 31.37 2.31
C MET A 1 -17.09 29.96 2.13
N ILE A 2 -16.38 29.10 1.39
CA ILE A 2 -16.65 27.66 1.34
C ILE A 2 -15.27 27.01 1.14
N GLY A 3 -14.56 26.77 2.25
CA GLY A 3 -13.35 25.94 2.24
C GLY A 3 -13.80 24.49 2.26
N GLY A 4 -13.38 23.70 1.27
CA GLY A 4 -13.63 22.26 1.25
C GLY A 4 -13.08 21.58 2.51
N LEU A 5 -13.57 20.37 2.79
CA LEU A 5 -13.14 19.51 3.91
C LEU A 5 -11.66 19.71 4.23
N GLY A 6 -11.40 20.50 5.26
CA GLY A 6 -10.06 20.85 5.67
C GLY A 6 -9.45 19.71 6.46
N MET A 7 -8.16 19.85 6.75
CA MET A 7 -7.48 18.96 7.69
C MET A 7 -8.23 18.84 9.04
N PRO A 8 -8.83 19.91 9.61
CA PRO A 8 -9.59 19.80 10.86
C PRO A 8 -10.79 18.86 10.78
N GLU A 9 -11.60 18.94 9.72
CA GLU A 9 -12.79 18.12 9.52
C GLU A 9 -12.43 16.64 9.36
N LEU A 10 -11.36 16.34 8.62
CA LEU A 10 -10.85 14.97 8.47
C LEU A 10 -10.39 14.38 9.81
N VAL A 11 -9.75 15.18 10.66
CA VAL A 11 -9.32 14.74 12.00
C VAL A 11 -10.52 14.44 12.88
N ILE A 12 -11.59 15.26 12.84
CA ILE A 12 -12.82 15.00 13.59
C ILE A 12 -13.47 13.68 13.15
N ILE A 13 -13.57 13.43 11.84
CA ILE A 13 -14.10 12.19 11.30
C ILE A 13 -13.24 10.99 11.75
N LEU A 14 -11.91 11.13 11.70
CA LEU A 14 -10.98 10.10 12.15
C LEU A 14 -11.20 9.76 13.64
N VAL A 15 -11.39 10.76 14.49
CA VAL A 15 -11.67 10.56 15.93
C VAL A 15 -12.97 9.80 16.15
N ILE A 16 -14.04 10.12 15.42
CA ILE A 16 -15.33 9.40 15.52
C ILE A 16 -15.13 7.93 15.12
N ILE A 17 -14.42 7.66 14.02
CA ILE A 17 -14.09 6.30 13.58
C ILE A 17 -13.27 5.58 14.66
N LEU A 18 -12.28 6.25 15.26
CA LEU A 18 -11.47 5.68 16.34
C LEU A 18 -12.28 5.35 17.59
N ILE A 19 -13.35 6.09 17.89
CA ILE A 19 -14.24 5.78 19.02
C ILE A 19 -15.06 4.53 18.73
N ILE A 20 -15.60 4.39 17.51
CA ILE A 20 -16.43 3.25 17.11
C ILE A 20 -15.60 1.97 17.01
N PHE A 21 -14.44 2.04 16.34
CA PHE A 21 -13.60 0.88 16.07
C PHE A 21 -12.54 0.63 17.15
N GLY A 22 -12.18 1.66 17.92
CA GLY A 22 -11.06 1.63 18.87
C GLY A 22 -9.72 1.98 18.21
N ALA A 23 -8.83 2.63 18.97
CA ALA A 23 -7.52 3.08 18.49
C ALA A 23 -6.58 1.93 18.07
N GLY A 24 -6.82 0.70 18.55
CA GLY A 24 -6.03 -0.48 18.20
C GLY A 24 -6.38 -1.12 16.85
N LYS A 25 -7.63 -0.98 16.37
CA LYS A 25 -8.07 -1.67 15.14
C LYS A 25 -7.47 -1.08 13.87
N LEU A 26 -7.26 0.24 13.81
CA LEU A 26 -6.66 0.89 12.64
C LEU A 26 -5.20 0.40 12.39
N PRO A 27 -4.31 0.40 13.39
CA PRO A 27 -2.97 -0.18 13.26
C PRO A 27 -2.97 -1.66 12.88
N GLU A 28 -3.89 -2.45 13.45
CA GLU A 28 -4.00 -3.88 13.18
C GLU A 28 -4.34 -4.17 11.72
N ILE A 29 -5.36 -3.48 11.19
CA ILE A 29 -5.77 -3.56 9.77
C ILE A 29 -4.64 -3.02 8.87
N GLY A 30 -4.05 -1.88 9.23
CA GLY A 30 -2.94 -1.27 8.50
C GLY A 30 -1.71 -2.18 8.41
N ALA A 31 -1.37 -2.91 9.48
CA ALA A 31 -0.27 -3.87 9.48
C ALA A 31 -0.55 -5.05 8.53
N GLY A 32 -1.79 -5.54 8.47
CA GLY A 32 -2.22 -6.58 7.53
C GLY A 32 -2.11 -6.12 6.07
N ILE A 33 -2.69 -4.96 5.76
CA ILE A 33 -2.63 -4.34 4.43
C ILE A 33 -1.18 -4.05 4.04
N GLY A 34 -0.37 -3.50 4.94
CA GLY A 34 1.04 -3.18 4.69
C GLY A 34 1.88 -4.41 4.35
N LYS A 35 1.66 -5.53 5.04
CA LYS A 35 2.29 -6.82 4.69
C LYS A 35 1.84 -7.30 3.31
N GLY A 36 0.55 -7.20 3.00
CA GLY A 36 0.00 -7.55 1.69
C GLY A 36 0.64 -6.75 0.55
N ILE A 37 0.67 -5.42 0.67
CA ILE A 37 1.29 -4.51 -0.31
C ILE A 37 2.78 -4.81 -0.46
N LYS A 38 3.50 -5.05 0.65
CA LYS A 38 4.93 -5.39 0.62
C LYS A 38 5.19 -6.69 -0.15
N ASN A 39 4.39 -7.72 0.10
CA ASN A 39 4.53 -9.01 -0.57
C ASN A 39 4.16 -8.91 -2.06
N PHE A 40 3.07 -8.19 -2.38
CA PHE A 40 2.67 -7.92 -3.76
C PHE A 40 3.78 -7.20 -4.54
N LYS A 41 4.32 -6.10 -3.97
CA LYS A 41 5.43 -5.36 -4.57
C LYS A 41 6.70 -6.20 -4.76
N LYS A 42 6.94 -7.17 -3.88
CA LYS A 42 8.08 -8.09 -4.00
C LYS A 42 7.88 -9.07 -5.16
N ALA A 43 6.72 -9.72 -5.23
CA ALA A 43 6.37 -10.65 -6.30
C ALA A 43 6.44 -9.98 -7.69
N THR A 44 5.81 -8.82 -7.86
CA THR A 44 5.86 -8.07 -9.13
C THR A 44 7.29 -7.63 -9.50
N LYS A 45 8.16 -7.39 -8.52
CA LYS A 45 9.56 -7.03 -8.78
C LYS A 45 10.41 -8.24 -9.19
N GLU A 46 10.13 -9.41 -8.62
CA GLU A 46 10.80 -10.67 -8.97
C GLU A 46 10.43 -11.11 -10.39
N GLU A 47 9.14 -11.11 -10.74
CA GLU A 47 8.66 -11.37 -12.11
C GLU A 47 9.35 -10.47 -13.14
N LYS A 48 9.42 -9.16 -12.85
CA LYS A 48 10.05 -8.18 -13.75
C LYS A 48 11.57 -8.35 -13.88
N ILE A 49 12.23 -8.98 -12.89
CA ILE A 49 13.66 -9.30 -12.96
C ILE A 49 13.88 -10.60 -13.74
N GLU A 50 12.98 -11.59 -13.59
CA GLU A 50 13.04 -12.85 -14.32
C GLU A 50 12.76 -12.68 -15.82
N GLU A 51 11.82 -11.82 -16.20
CA GLU A 51 11.56 -11.43 -17.61
C GLU A 51 12.80 -10.78 -18.23
N LYS A 52 13.39 -9.78 -17.55
CA LYS A 52 14.61 -9.11 -18.03
C LYS A 52 15.83 -10.03 -18.11
N LYS A 53 15.87 -11.08 -17.29
CA LYS A 53 16.96 -12.04 -17.29
C LYS A 53 16.81 -13.04 -18.44
N HIS A 54 15.59 -13.45 -18.79
CA HIS A 54 15.34 -14.29 -19.96
C HIS A 54 15.65 -13.56 -21.27
N GLU A 55 15.22 -12.31 -21.41
CA GLU A 55 15.46 -11.50 -22.62
C GLU A 55 16.97 -11.32 -22.89
N LYS A 56 17.77 -11.11 -21.84
CA LYS A 56 19.23 -10.94 -21.97
C LYS A 56 19.99 -12.23 -22.26
N ILE A 57 19.43 -13.40 -21.97
CA ILE A 57 20.08 -14.70 -22.25
C ILE A 57 19.81 -15.14 -23.69
N GLU A 58 18.66 -14.79 -24.26
CA GLU A 58 18.33 -15.06 -25.67
C GLU A 58 19.14 -14.19 -26.64
N GLU A 59 19.44 -12.93 -26.28
CA GLU A 59 20.28 -12.02 -27.08
C GLU A 59 21.76 -12.44 -27.13
N ILE A 60 22.27 -13.16 -26.12
CA ILE A 60 23.67 -13.65 -26.08
C ILE A 60 23.81 -14.98 -26.84
N LYS A 61 22.70 -15.69 -27.08
CA LYS A 61 22.68 -16.99 -27.77
C LYS A 61 22.39 -16.90 -29.28
N SER A 62 21.94 -15.73 -29.76
CA SER A 62 21.79 -15.42 -31.20
C SER A 62 23.00 -14.67 -31.72
#